data_AF-A0A496WYA1-F1
#
_entry.id   AF-A0A496WYA1-F1
#
_cell.length_a   1.000
_cell.length_b   1.000
_cell.length_c   1.000
_cell.angle_alpha   90.00
_cell.angle_beta   90.00
_cell.angle_gamma   90.00
#
_symmetry.space_group_name_H-M   'P 1'
#
loop_
_entity.id
_entity.type
_entity.pdbx_description
1 polymer ?
#
loop_
_entity_poly.entity_id
_entity_poly.type
_entity_poly.pdbx_seq_one_letter_code
_entity_poly.pdbx_strand_id
1 'polypeptide(L)' 'DVASYMKYYNVDRLHSSNGDMSPVNFENSQIKMSG' A
#
# COMPACT_ATOMS: atom_id res chain seq x y z
N ASP A 1 1.66 19.19 -4.68
CA ASP A 1 0.88 19.27 -3.43
C ASP A 1 1.17 18.03 -2.59
N VAL A 2 1.32 18.18 -1.27
CA VAL A 2 1.71 17.08 -0.37
C VAL A 2 0.64 15.98 -0.37
N ALA A 3 -0.64 16.34 -0.47
CA ALA A 3 -1.70 15.34 -0.53
C ALA A 3 -1.63 14.49 -1.80
N SER A 4 -1.25 15.09 -2.94
CA SER A 4 -1.02 14.32 -4.17
C SER A 4 0.12 13.31 -4.02
N TYR A 5 1.22 13.69 -3.36
CA TYR A 5 2.33 12.77 -3.14
C TYR A 5 1.96 11.63 -2.18
N MET A 6 1.27 11.95 -1.08
CA MET A 6 0.81 10.95 -0.11
C MET A 6 -0.15 9.95 -0.76
N LYS A 7 -1.08 10.42 -1.61
CA LYS A 7 -1.98 9.55 -2.36
C LYS A 7 -1.20 8.64 -3.32
N TYR A 8 -0.30 9.22 -4.11
CA TYR A 8 0.50 8.46 -5.06
C TYR A 8 1.30 7.37 -4.34
N TYR A 9 1.96 7.69 -3.22
CA TYR A 9 2.80 6.74 -2.51
C TYR A 9 1.98 5.64 -1.82
N ASN A 10 0.92 6.00 -1.08
CA ASN A 10 0.18 5.03 -0.26
C ASN A 10 -0.82 4.19 -1.06
N VAL A 11 -1.39 4.74 -2.14
CA VAL A 11 -2.53 4.14 -2.86
C VAL A 11 -2.15 3.71 -4.27
N ASP A 12 -1.55 4.61 -5.06
CA ASP A 12 -1.40 4.39 -6.50
C ASP A 12 -0.12 3.62 -6.87
N ARG A 13 0.93 3.71 -6.05
CA ARG A 13 2.22 3.07 -6.28
C ARG A 13 2.17 1.59 -5.91
N LEU A 14 2.51 0.74 -6.88
CA LEU A 14 2.69 -0.70 -6.66
C LEU A 14 4.14 -1.02 -6.31
N HIS A 15 4.34 -1.98 -5.41
CA HIS A 15 5.66 -2.46 -5.00
C HIS A 15 5.79 -3.96 -5.27
N SER A 16 6.77 -4.35 -6.09
CA SER A 16 7.05 -5.76 -6.40
C SER A 16 7.42 -6.58 -5.16
N SER A 17 8.07 -5.96 -4.18
CA SER A 17 8.35 -6.57 -2.87
C SER A 17 7.09 -6.90 -2.07
N ASN A 18 5.99 -6.20 -2.34
CA ASN A 18 4.70 -6.36 -1.67
C ASN A 18 3.74 -7.21 -2.53
N GLY A 19 4.24 -7.96 -3.52
CA GLY A 19 3.42 -8.74 -4.42
C GLY A 19 2.59 -7.86 -5.36
N ASP A 20 3.19 -6.78 -5.86
CA ASP A 20 2.55 -5.78 -6.73
C ASP A 20 1.32 -5.10 -6.11
N MET A 21 1.25 -5.06 -4.78
CA MET A 21 0.27 -4.28 -4.03
C MET A 21 0.79 -2.89 -3.67
N SER A 22 -0.14 -1.96 -3.46
CA SER A 22 0.17 -0.69 -2.82
C SER A 22 0.46 -0.85 -1.33
N PRO A 23 1.19 0.10 -0.70
CA PRO A 23 1.52 0.00 0.71
C PRO A 23 0.31 -0.28 1.62
N VAL A 24 -0.79 0.45 1.42
CA VAL A 24 -2.01 0.26 2.24
C VAL A 24 -2.65 -1.11 2.03
N ASN A 25 -2.65 -1.64 0.80
CA ASN A 25 -3.24 -2.95 0.51
C ASN A 25 -2.40 -4.08 1.11
N PHE A 26 -1.08 -3.93 1.10
CA PHE A 26 -0.17 -4.87 1.73
C PHE A 26 -0.37 -4.92 3.24
N GLU A 27 -0.41 -3.77 3.93
CA GLU A 27 -0.68 -3.71 5.37
C GLU A 27 -2.03 -4.35 5.74
N ASN A 28 -3.09 -4.05 4.98
CA ASN A 28 -4.40 -4.65 5.17
C ASN A 28 -4.40 -6.19 5.00
N SER A 29 -3.60 -6.71 4.07
CA SER A 29 -3.46 -8.15 3.85
C SER A 29 -2.80 -8.87 5.03
N GLN A 30 -1.89 -8.20 5.74
CA GLN A 30 -1.22 -8.75 6.92
C GLN A 30 -2.13 -8.75 8.15
N ILE A 31 -2.91 -7.69 8.34
CA ILE A 31 -3.89 -7.60 9.44
C ILE A 31 -4.90 -8.76 9.33
N LYS A 32 -5.35 -9.08 8.10
CA LYS A 32 -6.26 -10.20 7.86
C LYS A 32 -5.69 -11.56 8.25
N MET A 33 -4.36 -11.73 8.26
CA MET A 33 -3.69 -12.98 8.63
C MET A 33 -3.39 -13.10 10.14
N SER A 34 -3.76 -12.11 10.96
CA SER A 34 -3.48 -12.08 12.40
C SER A 34 -4.57 -12.73 13.28
N GLY A 35 -5.51 -13.48 12.69
CA GLY A 35 -6.65 -14.12 13.36
C GLY A 35 -6.44 -15.58 13.69
#